data_AF-A0A182QYS0-F1
#
_entry.id   AF-A0A182QYS0-F1
#
_cell.length_a   1.000
_cell.length_b   1.000
_cell.length_c   1.000
_cell.angle_alpha   90.00
_cell.angle_beta   90.00
_cell.angle_gamma   90.00
#
_symmetry.space_group_name_H-M   'P 1'
#
loop_
_entity.id
_entity.type
_entity.pdbx_description
1 polymer ?
#
loop_
_entity_poly.entity_id
_entity_poly.type
_entity_poly.pdbx_seq_one_letter_code
_entity_poly.pdbx_strand_id
1 'polypeptide(L)'
;LQASKSRLTMRWGAVCLFLVSFGLWAEARPTVQPDGNIDHFEISSDGHGGQSFSYKTKDGQWRDETIELNPKTGSLVIRGWYRYTGPDGVSYQVKYVADENGYRPLGMHLPGADLSDPSVFSVLTPLGDPGISRTVLLSLVG
;
A
#
# COMPACT_ATOMS: atom_id res chain seq x y z
N LEU A 1 -76.06 48.99 -7.78
CA LEU A 1 -75.47 50.32 -8.09
C LEU A 1 -74.72 50.81 -6.85
N GLN A 2 -73.46 51.21 -7.03
CA GLN A 2 -72.50 51.80 -6.06
C GLN A 2 -72.05 50.90 -4.87
N ALA A 3 -70.79 50.44 -4.83
CA ALA A 3 -69.54 51.14 -4.44
C ALA A 3 -69.47 51.35 -2.90
N SER A 4 -68.36 51.26 -2.16
CA SER A 4 -66.93 51.13 -2.45
C SER A 4 -66.17 50.96 -1.11
N LYS A 5 -65.03 50.25 -1.16
CA LYS A 5 -63.77 50.44 -0.42
C LYS A 5 -63.64 50.19 1.10
N SER A 6 -62.80 49.17 1.37
CA SER A 6 -61.49 49.25 2.05
C SER A 6 -61.41 49.12 3.57
N ARG A 7 -60.46 48.26 4.01
CA ARG A 7 -59.59 48.27 5.21
C ARG A 7 -58.98 46.86 5.32
N LEU A 8 -57.75 46.59 5.74
CA LEU A 8 -56.53 47.33 6.03
C LEU A 8 -55.46 46.21 6.19
N THR A 9 -54.23 46.52 5.83
CA THR A 9 -53.05 45.66 5.71
C THR A 9 -52.66 44.91 7.00
N MET A 10 -52.16 43.66 6.89
CA MET A 10 -51.57 42.92 8.02
C MET A 10 -50.15 42.43 7.71
N ARG A 11 -49.25 42.84 8.61
CA ARG A 11 -47.77 42.81 8.62
C ARG A 11 -47.13 41.44 8.26
N TRP A 12 -46.22 41.44 7.28
CA TRP A 12 -45.25 40.36 6.97
C TRP A 12 -43.94 40.54 7.78
N GLY A 13 -44.03 40.71 9.10
CA GLY A 13 -42.89 41.20 9.91
C GLY A 13 -42.18 40.18 10.81
N ALA A 14 -42.67 38.96 10.96
CA ALA A 14 -42.33 38.14 12.13
C ALA A 14 -41.91 36.68 11.85
N VAL A 15 -41.25 36.40 10.71
CA VAL A 15 -40.78 35.02 10.39
C VAL A 15 -39.25 34.92 10.20
N CYS A 16 -38.49 36.01 10.25
CA CYS A 16 -37.05 35.98 9.90
C CYS A 16 -36.05 35.77 11.06
N LEU A 17 -36.47 35.58 12.32
CA LEU A 17 -35.55 35.72 13.47
C LEU A 17 -35.26 34.46 14.29
N PHE A 18 -35.42 33.25 13.71
CA PHE A 18 -35.07 31.99 14.38
C PHE A 18 -34.30 30.95 13.53
N LEU A 19 -33.82 31.32 12.33
CA LEU A 19 -33.10 30.40 11.43
C LEU A 19 -31.64 30.80 11.16
N VAL A 20 -30.94 31.41 12.13
CA VAL A 20 -29.53 31.81 11.94
C VAL A 20 -28.66 31.43 13.14
N SER A 21 -28.75 30.17 13.58
CA SER A 21 -27.83 29.67 14.62
C SER A 21 -27.72 28.14 14.66
N PHE A 22 -27.79 27.47 13.50
CA PHE A 22 -27.18 26.14 13.39
C PHE A 22 -25.72 26.35 12.98
N GLY A 23 -24.87 26.58 13.98
CA GLY A 23 -23.43 26.70 13.81
C GLY A 23 -22.92 25.46 13.07
N LEU A 24 -22.38 25.71 11.89
CA LEU A 24 -21.69 24.75 11.05
C LEU A 24 -20.44 24.30 11.80
N TRP A 25 -20.57 23.30 12.67
CA TRP A 25 -19.42 22.55 13.17
C TRP A 25 -18.90 21.72 11.99
N ALA A 26 -18.08 22.36 11.17
CA ALA A 26 -17.28 21.69 10.17
C ALA A 26 -16.11 21.03 10.90
N GLU A 27 -16.31 19.79 11.35
CA GLU A 27 -15.18 18.94 11.69
C GLU A 27 -14.34 18.76 10.43
N ALA A 28 -13.14 19.36 10.45
CA ALA A 28 -12.14 19.12 9.43
C ALA A 28 -11.86 17.61 9.44
N ARG A 29 -12.36 16.91 8.42
CA ARG A 29 -11.98 15.52 8.20
C ARG A 29 -10.47 15.52 7.99
N PRO A 30 -9.69 14.68 8.69
CA PRO A 30 -8.28 14.52 8.36
C PRO A 30 -8.22 14.14 6.89
N THR A 31 -7.68 15.02 6.06
CA THR A 31 -7.38 14.69 4.68
C THR A 31 -6.21 13.74 4.72
N VAL A 32 -6.47 12.45 4.44
CA VAL A 32 -5.43 11.48 4.13
C VAL A 32 -4.77 11.98 2.85
N GLN A 33 -3.70 12.74 2.99
CA GLN A 33 -2.89 13.15 1.85
C GLN A 33 -2.09 11.91 1.43
N PRO A 34 -2.08 11.56 0.13
CA PRO A 34 -1.17 10.55 -0.36
C PRO A 34 0.25 10.98 0.02
N ASP A 35 1.01 10.09 0.66
CA ASP A 35 2.43 10.34 0.90
C ASP A 35 3.10 10.60 -0.44
N GLY A 36 3.71 11.77 -0.59
CA GLY A 36 4.37 12.19 -1.83
C GLY A 36 5.52 11.26 -2.23
N ASN A 37 5.99 10.39 -1.33
CA ASN A 37 7.00 9.38 -1.59
C ASN A 37 6.42 8.08 -2.21
N ILE A 38 5.12 7.88 -2.25
CA ILE A 38 4.53 6.67 -2.83
C ILE A 38 4.45 6.82 -4.37
N ASP A 39 5.02 5.85 -5.08
CA ASP A 39 5.01 5.72 -6.56
C ASP A 39 3.89 4.77 -7.02
N HIS A 40 3.69 3.68 -6.28
CA HIS A 40 2.65 2.69 -6.54
C HIS A 40 2.05 2.19 -5.23
N PHE A 41 0.75 1.94 -5.24
CA PHE A 41 0.02 1.35 -4.14
C PHE A 41 -1.19 0.60 -4.69
N GLU A 42 -1.30 -0.67 -4.34
CA GLU A 42 -2.41 -1.53 -4.77
C GLU A 42 -2.83 -2.46 -3.63
N ILE A 43 -4.14 -2.57 -3.46
CA ILE A 43 -4.77 -3.58 -2.61
C ILE A 43 -5.82 -4.26 -3.46
N SER A 44 -5.78 -5.58 -3.53
CA SER A 44 -6.80 -6.37 -4.21
C SER A 44 -7.27 -7.52 -3.34
N SER A 45 -8.50 -7.95 -3.58
CA SER A 45 -9.14 -9.08 -2.89
C SER A 45 -9.85 -9.91 -3.94
N ASP A 46 -9.76 -11.23 -3.82
CA ASP A 46 -10.41 -12.17 -4.74
C ASP A 46 -11.87 -12.48 -4.35
N GLY A 47 -12.35 -11.94 -3.22
CA GLY A 47 -13.70 -12.18 -2.69
C GLY A 47 -13.90 -13.57 -2.05
N HIS A 48 -12.88 -14.42 -2.08
CA HIS A 48 -12.87 -15.79 -1.55
C HIS A 48 -11.89 -15.99 -0.39
N GLY A 49 -11.28 -14.90 0.09
CA GLY A 49 -10.38 -14.88 1.24
C GLY A 49 -8.91 -14.69 0.88
N GLY A 50 -8.58 -14.65 -0.41
CA GLY A 50 -7.30 -14.21 -0.92
C GLY A 50 -7.24 -12.68 -1.00
N GLN A 51 -6.12 -12.11 -0.55
CA GLN A 51 -5.84 -10.68 -0.66
C GLN A 51 -4.41 -10.48 -1.16
N SER A 52 -4.17 -9.40 -1.89
CA SER A 52 -2.82 -8.98 -2.20
C SER A 52 -2.61 -7.51 -1.90
N PHE A 53 -1.37 -7.19 -1.56
CA PHE A 53 -0.94 -5.87 -1.13
C PHE A 53 0.40 -5.56 -1.76
N SER A 54 0.49 -4.43 -2.47
CA SER A 54 1.71 -3.96 -3.11
C SER A 54 1.91 -2.48 -2.86
N TYR A 55 3.15 -2.08 -2.57
CA TYR A 55 3.53 -0.68 -2.64
C TYR A 55 4.97 -0.49 -3.10
N LYS A 56 5.22 0.67 -3.70
CA LYS A 56 6.55 1.11 -4.11
C LYS A 56 6.73 2.58 -3.76
N THR A 57 7.90 2.93 -3.23
CA THR A 57 8.28 4.32 -2.95
C THR A 57 9.25 4.83 -4.00
N LYS A 58 9.35 6.17 -4.12
CA LYS A 58 10.30 6.84 -5.00
C LYS A 58 11.75 6.61 -4.56
N ASP A 59 11.95 6.41 -3.26
CA ASP A 59 13.25 6.08 -2.66
C ASP A 59 13.70 4.62 -2.92
N GLY A 60 12.92 3.84 -3.68
CA GLY A 60 13.29 2.48 -4.08
C GLY A 60 12.90 1.37 -3.10
N GLN A 61 12.08 1.67 -2.09
CA GLN A 61 11.46 0.61 -1.30
C GLN A 61 10.32 -0.02 -2.10
N TRP A 62 10.20 -1.35 -2.01
CA TRP A 62 9.15 -2.08 -2.71
C TRP A 62 8.74 -3.28 -1.87
N ARG A 63 7.44 -3.50 -1.71
CA ARG A 63 6.88 -4.70 -1.09
C ARG A 63 5.74 -5.24 -1.93
N ASP A 64 5.70 -6.57 -2.03
CA ASP A 64 4.57 -7.33 -2.55
C ASP A 64 4.23 -8.46 -1.59
N GLU A 65 2.95 -8.63 -1.28
CA GLU A 65 2.44 -9.64 -0.37
C GLU A 65 1.12 -10.22 -0.90
N THR A 66 0.94 -11.51 -0.67
CA THR A 66 -0.30 -12.24 -0.92
C THR A 66 -0.68 -12.99 0.35
N ILE A 67 -1.94 -12.89 0.71
CA ILE A 67 -2.57 -13.51 1.86
C ILE A 67 -3.54 -14.54 1.31
N GLU A 68 -3.44 -15.78 1.78
CA GLU A 68 -4.29 -16.89 1.35
C GLU A 68 -4.73 -17.72 2.56
N LEU A 69 -5.89 -18.34 2.46
CA LEU A 69 -6.34 -19.36 3.41
C LEU A 69 -5.91 -20.73 2.89
N ASN A 70 -5.17 -21.49 3.70
CA ASN A 70 -4.81 -22.86 3.36
C ASN A 70 -6.09 -23.73 3.37
N PRO A 71 -6.47 -24.35 2.23
CA PRO A 71 -7.74 -25.08 2.13
C PRO A 71 -7.76 -26.37 2.96
N LYS A 72 -6.59 -26.88 3.37
CA LYS A 72 -6.49 -28.13 4.15
C LYS A 72 -6.58 -27.89 5.65
N THR A 73 -5.94 -26.83 6.13
CA THR A 73 -5.82 -26.55 7.57
C THR A 73 -6.74 -25.41 8.01
N GLY A 74 -7.25 -24.60 7.07
CA GLY A 74 -8.02 -23.39 7.36
C GLY A 74 -7.16 -22.22 7.85
N SER A 75 -5.84 -22.39 7.87
CA SER A 75 -4.89 -21.43 8.46
C SER A 75 -4.54 -20.32 7.49
N LEU A 76 -4.29 -19.13 8.02
CA LEU A 76 -3.81 -17.99 7.24
C LEU A 76 -2.35 -18.21 6.83
N VAL A 77 -2.05 -18.07 5.54
CA VAL A 77 -0.69 -18.12 4.99
C VAL A 77 -0.43 -16.81 4.28
N ILE A 78 0.64 -16.13 4.67
CA ILE A 78 1.11 -14.89 4.06
C ILE A 78 2.42 -15.18 3.35
N ARG A 79 2.50 -14.82 2.07
CA ARG A 79 3.71 -14.96 1.26
C ARG A 79 4.02 -13.63 0.65
N GLY A 80 5.27 -13.20 0.76
CA GLY A 80 5.64 -11.93 0.18
C GLY A 80 7.12 -11.73 0.11
N TRP A 81 7.48 -10.56 -0.37
CA TRP A 81 8.84 -10.07 -0.34
C TRP A 81 8.86 -8.56 -0.17
N TYR A 82 9.97 -8.07 0.35
CA TYR A 82 10.26 -6.65 0.37
C TYR A 82 11.70 -6.41 -0.08
N ARG A 83 11.93 -5.25 -0.68
CA ARG A 83 13.22 -4.75 -1.12
C ARG A 83 13.43 -3.35 -0.58
N TYR A 84 14.67 -3.06 -0.20
CA TYR A 84 15.11 -1.75 0.23
C TYR A 84 16.57 -1.52 -0.15
N THR A 85 16.96 -0.27 -0.29
CA THR A 85 18.36 0.13 -0.47
C THR A 85 18.99 0.35 0.91
N GLY A 86 20.11 -0.31 1.18
CA GLY A 86 20.87 -0.15 2.41
C GLY A 86 21.70 1.15 2.43
N PRO A 87 22.26 1.52 3.59
CA PRO A 87 23.12 2.69 3.73
C PRO A 87 24.43 2.59 2.93
N ASP A 88 24.78 1.39 2.49
CA ASP A 88 25.89 1.05 1.60
C ASP A 88 25.56 1.22 0.11
N GLY A 89 24.31 1.58 -0.22
CA GLY A 89 23.84 1.69 -1.60
C GLY A 89 23.47 0.34 -2.23
N VAL A 90 23.54 -0.76 -1.49
CA VAL A 90 23.20 -2.10 -2.00
C VAL A 90 21.70 -2.35 -1.83
N SER A 91 21.05 -2.89 -2.86
CA SER A 91 19.65 -3.33 -2.76
C SER A 91 19.56 -4.69 -2.08
N TYR A 92 18.84 -4.74 -0.96
CA TYR A 92 18.56 -5.96 -0.22
C TYR A 92 17.14 -6.41 -0.49
N GLN A 93 16.95 -7.71 -0.68
CA GLN A 93 15.64 -8.33 -0.82
C GLN A 93 15.47 -9.44 0.21
N VAL A 94 14.29 -9.48 0.82
CA VAL A 94 13.86 -10.55 1.73
C VAL A 94 12.56 -11.11 1.22
N LYS A 95 12.52 -12.42 1.02
CA LYS A 95 11.30 -13.19 0.82
C LYS A 95 10.87 -13.78 2.15
N TYR A 96 9.58 -13.96 2.37
CA TYR A 96 9.10 -14.57 3.60
C TYR A 96 7.82 -15.36 3.39
N VAL A 97 7.64 -16.33 4.28
CA VAL A 97 6.39 -17.05 4.48
C VAL A 97 6.03 -16.95 5.95
N ALA A 98 4.80 -16.54 6.24
CA ALA A 98 4.22 -16.56 7.57
C ALA A 98 3.00 -17.47 7.58
N ASP A 99 3.02 -18.47 8.44
CA ASP A 99 1.91 -19.42 8.65
C ASP A 99 1.92 -19.91 10.11
N GLU A 100 1.27 -21.03 10.40
CA GLU A 100 1.22 -21.62 11.75
C GLU A 100 2.60 -21.95 12.33
N ASN A 101 3.60 -22.16 11.49
CA ASN A 101 4.98 -22.41 11.92
C ASN A 101 5.77 -21.10 12.13
N GLY A 102 5.09 -19.95 12.14
CA GLY A 102 5.67 -18.63 12.39
C GLY A 102 6.22 -17.95 11.14
N TYR A 103 6.96 -16.86 11.36
CA TYR A 103 7.57 -16.07 10.31
C TYR A 103 8.94 -16.63 9.91
N ARG A 104 9.13 -16.95 8.63
CA ARG A 104 10.36 -17.52 8.08
C ARG A 104 10.88 -16.65 6.94
N PRO A 105 11.84 -15.75 7.20
CA PRO A 105 12.44 -14.91 6.18
C PRO A 105 13.62 -15.60 5.51
N LEU A 106 13.83 -15.27 4.24
CA LEU A 106 14.89 -15.75 3.37
C LEU A 106 15.50 -14.54 2.67
N GLY A 107 16.79 -14.29 2.92
CA GLY A 107 17.54 -13.22 2.29
C GLY A 107 19.02 -13.40 2.57
N MET A 108 19.89 -13.09 1.60
CA MET A 108 21.34 -13.33 1.72
C MET A 108 21.99 -12.66 2.93
N HIS A 109 21.45 -11.52 3.36
CA HIS A 109 22.00 -10.75 4.47
C HIS A 109 21.49 -11.25 5.84
N LEU A 110 20.57 -12.22 5.85
CA LEU A 110 19.98 -12.74 7.08
C LEU A 110 20.78 -13.93 7.61
N PRO A 111 20.91 -14.06 8.94
CA PRO A 111 21.48 -15.26 9.55
C PRO A 111 20.66 -16.50 9.16
N GLY A 112 21.33 -17.56 8.69
CA GLY A 112 20.66 -18.79 8.28
C GLY A 112 20.22 -18.85 6.81
N ALA A 113 20.67 -17.91 5.96
CA ALA A 113 20.57 -18.06 4.52
C ALA A 113 21.34 -19.30 4.07
N ASP A 114 20.61 -20.36 3.72
CA ASP A 114 21.21 -21.55 3.12
C ASP A 114 21.53 -21.26 1.65
N LEU A 115 22.79 -20.94 1.37
CA LEU A 115 23.30 -20.65 0.03
C LEU A 115 23.40 -21.91 -0.85
N SER A 116 23.07 -23.10 -0.33
CA SER A 116 22.99 -24.34 -1.11
C SER A 116 21.65 -24.49 -1.85
N ASP A 117 20.65 -23.66 -1.53
CA ASP A 117 19.36 -23.64 -2.24
C ASP A 117 19.48 -22.82 -3.55
N PRO A 118 19.33 -23.45 -4.74
CA PRO A 118 19.43 -22.77 -6.03
C PRO A 118 18.38 -21.67 -6.25
N SER A 119 17.29 -21.64 -5.46
CA SER A 119 16.26 -20.60 -5.55
C SER A 119 16.72 -19.22 -5.05
N VAL A 120 17.84 -19.16 -4.33
CA VAL A 120 18.49 -17.91 -3.88
C VAL A 120 19.15 -17.18 -5.06
N PHE A 121 19.71 -17.90 -6.03
CA PHE A 121 20.46 -17.32 -7.16
C PHE A 121 19.57 -16.59 -8.18
N SER A 122 18.30 -16.98 -8.32
CA SER A 122 17.34 -16.28 -9.19
C SER A 122 16.91 -14.90 -8.66
N VAL A 123 17.21 -14.58 -7.40
CA VAL A 123 16.92 -13.27 -6.78
C VAL A 123 18.06 -12.26 -7.02
N LEU A 124 19.25 -12.74 -7.36
CA LEU A 124 20.49 -11.97 -7.42
C LEU A 124 20.94 -11.61 -8.82
N THR A 125 20.01 -11.58 -9.77
CA THR A 125 20.26 -10.76 -10.95
C THR A 125 19.67 -9.40 -10.63
N PRO A 126 20.44 -8.43 -10.09
CA PRO A 126 20.13 -7.05 -10.45
C PRO A 126 20.08 -7.08 -11.96
N LEU A 127 18.92 -6.74 -12.54
CA LEU A 127 18.80 -6.61 -13.98
C LEU A 127 19.90 -5.66 -14.38
N GLY A 128 20.98 -6.23 -14.90
CA GLY A 128 22.16 -5.50 -15.22
C GLY A 128 21.75 -4.42 -16.20
N ASP A 129 22.24 -3.22 -15.93
CA ASP A 129 22.59 -2.31 -17.00
C ASP A 129 23.15 -3.14 -18.19
N PRO A 130 22.76 -2.83 -19.43
CA PRO A 130 23.11 -3.63 -20.61
C PRO A 130 24.62 -3.62 -20.96
N GLY A 131 25.51 -3.33 -20.01
CA GLY A 131 26.90 -2.98 -20.24
C GLY A 131 27.96 -3.99 -19.84
N ILE A 132 27.68 -5.03 -19.05
CA ILE A 132 28.74 -5.99 -18.64
C ILE A 132 28.46 -7.38 -19.19
N SER A 133 29.15 -7.68 -20.29
CA SER A 133 29.13 -8.98 -20.95
C SER A 133 29.59 -10.08 -20.00
N ARG A 134 28.85 -11.20 -20.02
CA ARG A 134 29.10 -12.47 -19.30
C ARG A 134 30.49 -13.07 -19.55
N THR A 135 31.29 -12.51 -20.44
CA THR A 135 32.64 -12.93 -20.79
C THR A 135 33.66 -12.65 -19.67
N VAL A 136 33.44 -11.66 -18.79
CA VAL A 136 34.44 -11.29 -17.76
C VAL A 136 34.44 -12.24 -16.55
N LEU A 137 33.32 -12.89 -16.23
CA LEU A 137 33.20 -13.76 -15.05
C LEU A 137 33.83 -15.15 -15.22
N LEU A 138 34.29 -15.51 -16.42
CA LEU A 138 34.96 -16.78 -16.70
C LEU A 138 36.49 -16.67 -16.84
N SER A 139 37.09 -15.48 -16.70
CA SER A 139 38.56 -15.33 -16.81
C SER A 139 39.31 -15.26 -15.48
N LEU A 140 38.67 -15.56 -14.35
CA LEU A 140 39.31 -15.62 -13.02
C LEU A 140 39.11 -16.96 -12.31
N VAL A 141 39.00 -18.03 -13.08
CA VAL A 141 39.41 -19.38 -12.68
C VAL A 141 40.25 -19.87 -13.84
N GLY A 142 41.51 -20.22 -13.56
CA GLY A 142 42.59 -20.37 -14.54
C GLY A 142 42.33 -21.31 -15.71
#